data_AF-A0A1G7LJ01-F1
#
_entry.id   AF-A0A1G7LJ01-F1
#
_cell.length_a   1.000
_cell.length_b   1.000
_cell.length_c   1.000
_cell.angle_alpha   90.00
_cell.angle_beta   90.00
_cell.angle_gamma   90.00
#
_symmetry.space_group_name_H-M   'P 1'
#
loop_
_entity.id
_entity.type
_entity.pdbx_description
1 polymer ?
#
loop_
_entity_poly.entity_id
_entity_poly.type
_entity_poly.pdbx_seq_one_letter_code
_entity_poly.pdbx_strand_id
1 'polypeptide(L)'
;MKKFKLTNTTDTEMSVIFEPIGDVFRLPSNENIELSVSDEEIGVDDCSLNIAVGVVNKKTMITIFAEKNKFEARYKGQPVNIM
;
A
#
# COMPACT_ATOMS: atom_id res chain seq x y z
N MET A 1 0.28 -2.52 -16.58
CA MET A 1 0.47 -2.28 -15.13
C MET A 1 -0.09 -0.92 -14.77
N LYS A 2 -1.08 -0.87 -13.87
CA LYS A 2 -1.54 0.40 -13.29
C LYS A 2 -0.61 0.77 -12.14
N LYS A 3 -0.24 2.05 -12.06
CA LYS A 3 0.60 2.61 -11.01
C LYS A 3 -0.11 3.75 -10.32
N PHE A 4 -0.03 3.80 -9.00
CA PHE A 4 -0.54 4.92 -8.22
C PHE A 4 0.40 5.23 -7.06
N LYS A 5 0.29 6.45 -6.55
CA LYS A 5 1.14 6.97 -5.47
C LYS A 5 0.30 7.18 -4.23
N LEU A 6 0.83 6.70 -3.11
CA LEU A 6 0.31 7.04 -1.79
C LEU A 6 1.29 8.00 -1.13
N THR A 7 0.83 9.22 -0.88
CA THR A 7 1.63 10.29 -0.29
C THR A 7 1.20 10.53 1.14
N ASN A 8 2.15 10.55 2.07
CA ASN A 8 1.89 10.93 3.45
C ASN A 8 1.90 12.45 3.57
N THR A 9 0.72 13.06 3.64
CA THR A 9 0.55 14.51 3.82
C THR A 9 0.46 14.94 5.28
N THR A 10 0.73 14.04 6.23
CA THR A 10 0.75 14.36 7.66
C THR A 10 2.14 14.79 8.12
N ASP A 11 2.22 15.52 9.23
CA ASP A 11 3.50 15.95 9.85
C ASP A 11 4.23 14.81 10.60
N THR A 12 3.71 13.59 10.54
CA THR A 12 4.25 12.42 11.26
C THR A 12 4.44 11.24 10.33
N GLU A 13 5.16 10.21 10.78
CA GLU A 13 5.21 8.93 10.08
C GLU A 13 3.81 8.28 9.99
N MET A 14 3.54 7.62 8.86
CA MET A 14 2.35 6.83 8.61
C MET A 14 2.73 5.35 8.56
N SER A 15 1.91 4.48 9.16
CA SER A 15 2.12 3.03 9.04
C SER A 15 1.38 2.52 7.81
N VAL A 16 2.07 1.82 6.91
CA VAL A 16 1.48 1.13 5.77
C VAL A 16 1.59 -0.37 6.04
N ILE A 17 0.46 -1.04 6.21
CA ILE A 17 0.37 -2.47 6.49
C ILE A 17 -0.03 -3.17 5.19
N PHE A 18 0.72 -4.19 4.78
CA PHE A 18 0.45 -5.00 3.60
C PHE A 18 -0.19 -6.33 4.02
N GLU A 19 -1.47 -6.50 3.75
CA GLU A 19 -2.24 -7.70 4.10
C GLU A 19 -2.49 -8.57 2.86
N PRO A 20 -2.45 -9.91 2.99
CA PRO A 20 -2.40 -10.68 4.25
C PRO A 20 -0.99 -11.00 4.80
N ILE A 21 0.09 -10.49 4.18
CA ILE A 21 1.47 -10.81 4.58
C ILE A 21 1.80 -10.30 6.00
N GLY A 22 1.19 -9.19 6.41
CA GLY A 22 1.42 -8.54 7.70
C GLY A 22 2.67 -7.65 7.74
N ASP A 23 3.31 -7.42 6.60
CA ASP A 23 4.47 -6.52 6.49
C ASP A 23 4.06 -5.08 6.81
N VAL A 24 4.94 -4.36 7.51
CA VAL A 24 4.69 -2.96 7.88
C VAL A 24 5.81 -2.07 7.40
N PHE A 25 5.47 -1.09 6.57
CA PHE A 25 6.37 -0.02 6.15
C PHE A 25 6.02 1.30 6.84
N ARG A 26 7.03 2.01 7.35
CA ARG A 26 6.88 3.34 7.95
C ARG A 26 7.17 4.39 6.89
N LEU A 27 6.11 5.02 6.36
CA LEU A 27 6.24 6.08 5.35
C LEU A 27 6.50 7.42 6.06
N PRO A 28 7.66 8.07 5.86
CA PRO A 28 7.95 9.35 6.49
C PRO A 28 6.97 10.45 6.07
N SER A 29 6.91 11.52 6.86
CA SER A 29 6.14 12.72 6.52
C SER A 29 6.59 13.30 5.17
N ASN A 30 5.63 13.74 4.36
CA ASN A 30 5.83 14.34 3.04
C ASN A 30 6.52 13.45 1.99
N GLU A 31 6.64 12.15 2.27
CA GLU A 31 7.17 11.17 1.33
C GLU A 31 6.05 10.38 0.66
N ASN A 32 6.39 9.64 -0.39
CA ASN A 32 5.46 8.78 -1.11
C ASN A 32 6.00 7.37 -1.32
N ILE A 33 5.07 6.44 -1.49
CA ILE A 33 5.31 5.08 -1.93
C ILE A 33 4.59 4.88 -3.27
N GLU A 34 5.27 4.22 -4.21
CA GLU A 34 4.69 3.82 -5.50
C GLU A 34 4.15 2.39 -5.37
N LEU A 35 2.92 2.18 -5.82
CA LEU A 35 2.29 0.88 -5.87
C LEU A 35 2.08 0.51 -7.34
N SER A 36 2.63 -0.62 -7.76
CA SER A 36 2.54 -1.16 -9.11
C SER A 36 1.76 -2.47 -9.09
N VAL A 37 0.60 -2.51 -9.72
CA VAL A 37 -0.23 -3.72 -9.81
C VAL A 37 0.11 -4.47 -11.09
N SER A 38 0.50 -5.73 -10.93
CA SER A 38 1.12 -6.57 -11.96
C SER A 38 0.09 -7.42 -12.71
N ASP A 39 -0.83 -8.05 -11.99
CA ASP A 39 -1.81 -8.97 -12.54
C ASP A 39 -3.25 -8.46 -12.30
N GLU A 40 -4.02 -8.29 -13.37
CA GLU A 40 -5.48 -8.26 -13.34
C GLU A 40 -5.93 -9.67 -13.78
N GLU A 41 -6.05 -10.64 -12.86
CA GLU A 41 -6.75 -11.88 -13.21
C GLU A 41 -8.23 -11.58 -13.35
N ILE A 42 -8.81 -11.93 -14.50
CA ILE A 42 -10.23 -11.80 -14.81
C ILE A 42 -10.99 -12.86 -13.98
N GLY A 43 -11.21 -12.56 -12.71
CA GLY A 43 -12.09 -13.29 -11.81
C GLY A 43 -13.51 -12.72 -11.82
N VAL A 44 -14.45 -13.47 -11.27
CA VAL A 44 -15.90 -13.11 -11.20
C VAL A 44 -16.17 -11.85 -10.34
N ASP A 45 -15.16 -11.37 -9.60
CA ASP A 45 -15.22 -10.14 -8.81
C ASP A 45 -14.48 -8.98 -9.52
N ASP A 46 -15.17 -7.85 -9.63
CA ASP A 46 -14.65 -6.60 -10.19
C ASP A 46 -13.64 -5.96 -9.23
N CYS A 47 -12.38 -6.39 -9.31
CA CYS A 47 -11.25 -5.76 -8.62
C CYS A 47 -11.36 -5.86 -7.07
N SER A 48 -10.42 -5.42 -6.25
CA SER A 48 -9.40 -4.40 -6.39
C SER A 48 -8.50 -4.54 -5.19
N LEU A 49 -7.21 -4.26 -5.34
CA LEU A 49 -6.40 -3.88 -4.20
C LEU A 49 -7.17 -2.85 -3.35
N ASN A 50 -7.42 -3.18 -2.08
CA ASN A 50 -8.23 -2.38 -1.17
C ASN A 50 -7.31 -1.55 -0.30
N ILE A 51 -7.58 -0.25 -0.21
CA ILE A 51 -6.82 0.66 0.64
C ILE A 51 -7.78 1.20 1.69
N ALA A 52 -7.55 0.81 2.95
CA ALA A 52 -8.27 1.35 4.09
C ALA A 52 -7.40 2.37 4.82
N VAL A 53 -8.03 3.46 5.26
CA VAL A 53 -7.38 4.50 6.07
C VAL A 53 -7.99 4.48 7.46
N GLY A 54 -7.15 4.42 8.48
CA GLY A 54 -7.56 4.42 9.88
C GLY A 54 -6.64 5.27 10.74
N VAL A 55 -7.08 5.54 11.97
CA VAL A 55 -6.26 6.22 12.99
C VAL A 55 -6.26 5.35 14.25
N VAL A 56 -5.07 4.97 14.70
CA VAL A 56 -4.88 4.18 15.93
C VAL A 56 -3.90 4.93 16.82
N ASN A 57 -4.25 5.20 18.07
CA ASN A 57 -3.42 5.93 19.02
C ASN A 57 -2.88 7.27 18.45
N LYS A 58 -3.73 8.02 17.74
CA LYS A 58 -3.41 9.28 17.04
C LYS A 58 -2.39 9.16 15.89
N LYS A 59 -2.01 7.95 15.48
CA LYS A 59 -1.18 7.70 14.30
C LYS A 59 -2.05 7.27 13.12
N THR A 60 -1.84 7.86 11.96
CA THR A 60 -2.48 7.44 10.72
C THR A 60 -1.93 6.09 10.29
N MET A 61 -2.82 5.17 9.96
CA MET A 61 -2.51 3.87 9.41
C MET A 61 -3.22 3.69 8.07
N ILE A 62 -2.50 3.08 7.14
CA ILE A 62 -3.00 2.62 5.86
C ILE A 62 -2.88 1.11 5.85
N THR A 63 -3.95 0.42 5.50
CA THR A 63 -3.91 -1.01 5.22
C THR A 63 -4.14 -1.21 3.74
N ILE A 64 -3.19 -1.85 3.07
CA ILE A 64 -3.28 -2.27 1.67
C ILE A 64 -3.53 -3.76 1.68
N PHE A 65 -4.73 -4.16 1.27
CA PHE A 65 -5.15 -5.55 1.21
C PHE A 65 -5.23 -6.00 -0.24
N ALA A 66 -4.53 -7.09 -0.59
CA ALA A 66 -4.73 -7.77 -1.86
C ALA A 66 -4.60 -9.28 -1.67
N GLU A 67 -5.68 -10.01 -1.96
CA GLU A 67 -5.74 -11.48 -1.81
C GLU A 67 -5.43 -12.21 -3.13
N LYS A 68 -5.81 -11.63 -4.27
CA LYS A 68 -5.66 -12.26 -5.61
C LYS A 68 -4.69 -11.53 -6.54
N ASN A 69 -4.49 -10.22 -6.36
CA ASN A 69 -3.68 -9.41 -7.26
C ASN A 69 -2.24 -9.28 -6.77
N LYS A 70 -1.28 -9.63 -7.62
CA LYS A 70 0.13 -9.32 -7.37
C LYS A 70 0.38 -7.82 -7.47
N PHE A 71 1.05 -7.25 -6.46
CA PHE A 71 1.51 -5.88 -6.51
C PHE A 71 2.90 -5.72 -5.89
N GLU A 72 3.59 -4.70 -6.34
CA GLU A 72 4.88 -4.31 -5.81
C GLU A 72 4.78 -2.91 -5.23
N ALA A 73 5.23 -2.74 -3.99
CA ALA A 73 5.36 -1.46 -3.34
C ALA A 73 6.82 -1.00 -3.34
N ARG A 74 7.09 0.22 -3.83
CA ARG A 74 8.44 0.78 -3.93
C ARG A 74 8.55 2.12 -3.21
N TYR A 75 9.60 2.27 -2.41
CA TYR A 75 10.00 3.55 -1.81
C TYR A 75 11.36 3.97 -2.36
N LYS A 76 11.44 5.17 -2.95
CA LYS A 76 12.65 5.71 -3.59
C LYS A 76 13.29 4.73 -4.60
N GLY A 77 12.42 4.03 -5.34
CA GLY A 77 12.82 3.05 -6.34
C GLY A 77 13.21 1.67 -5.81
N GLN A 78 13.28 1.49 -4.47
CA GLN A 78 13.59 0.22 -3.84
C GLN A 78 12.31 -0.52 -3.45
N PRO A 79 12.21 -1.84 -3.68
CA PRO A 79 11.06 -2.62 -3.23
C PRO A 79 11.01 -2.66 -1.71
N VAL A 80 9.84 -2.37 -1.14
CA VAL A 80 9.57 -2.48 0.30
C VAL A 80 8.55 -3.56 0.61
N ASN A 81 7.77 -3.99 -0.39
CA ASN A 81 6.95 -5.19 -0.34
C ASN A 81 6.73 -5.72 -1.76
N ILE A 82 6.74 -7.04 -1.91
CA ILE A 82 6.46 -7.75 -3.16
C ILE A 82 5.44 -8.84 -2.81
N MET A 83 4.24 -8.73 -3.39
CA MET A 83 3.16 -9.70 -3.24
C MET A 83 2.67 -10.17 -4.60
#